data_AF-A0A9X9F4B3-F1
#
_entry.id   AF-A0A9X9F4B3-F1
#
_cell.length_a   1.000
_cell.length_b   1.000
_cell.length_c   1.000
_cell.angle_alpha   90.00
_cell.angle_beta   90.00
_cell.angle_gamma   90.00
#
_symmetry.space_group_name_H-M   'P 1'
#
loop_
_entity.id
_entity.type
_entity.pdbx_description
1 polymer ?
#
loop_
_entity_poly.entity_id
_entity_poly.type
_entity_poly.pdbx_seq_one_letter_code
_entity_poly.pdbx_strand_id
1 'polypeptide(L)'
;MVNKLKQTDNYFPHFLLLFIVFQPILDLLTSFSIYILHMSATVGVVVRFAFMLLALGYLLLHHKQQDAKKYILYLCLLGIALAIGLVNNMMVKSPVSFGEEVKFILKSIYPIVLLFGYIIAFKELKNKEYVFHKIITYFLYATLILSITMIVAMQTGTDFPSYPHSKIGSRGWFFAGNDLSSLFAIMFPIIVLYSIHKTTSFSKIYYWIPTILAMYASIMVGTKVGYGAIVITLGVALFFSFIEYMINRKKEGKGFTHIVNTVVVAVILGGLIALTPHTPIAKNMGIHMQIYEYK
;
A
#
# COMPACT_ATOMS: atom_id res chain seq x y z
N MET A 1 6.38 49.32 11.97
CA MET A 1 7.08 48.55 10.91
C MET A 1 6.81 47.08 11.16
N VAL A 2 5.66 46.58 10.69
CA VAL A 2 5.22 45.19 10.90
C VAL A 2 6.06 44.32 9.98
N ASN A 3 7.08 43.67 10.56
CA ASN A 3 7.91 42.73 9.84
C ASN A 3 7.07 41.50 9.49
N LYS A 4 6.64 41.48 8.23
CA LYS A 4 6.36 40.32 7.37
C LYS A 4 6.06 39.03 8.13
N LEU A 5 4.77 38.67 8.12
CA LEU A 5 4.28 37.29 8.05
C LEU A 5 5.13 36.50 7.03
N LYS A 6 6.23 35.92 7.50
CA LYS A 6 7.08 35.02 6.74
C LYS A 6 6.66 33.62 7.13
N GLN A 7 6.08 32.94 6.13
CA GLN A 7 5.90 31.49 6.03
C GLN A 7 4.71 30.92 6.80
N THR A 8 3.51 31.07 6.24
CA THR A 8 2.44 30.08 6.44
C THR A 8 2.90 28.78 5.78
N ASP A 9 3.44 27.84 6.56
CA ASP A 9 3.64 26.48 6.07
C ASP A 9 2.26 25.94 5.66
N ASN A 10 2.16 25.49 4.41
CA ASN A 10 0.93 24.94 3.87
C ASN A 10 0.68 23.60 4.60
N TYR A 11 -0.24 23.57 5.57
CA TYR A 11 -0.51 22.38 6.37
C TYR A 11 -1.14 21.23 5.56
N PHE A 12 -1.72 21.54 4.40
CA PHE A 12 -2.45 20.58 3.57
C PHE A 12 -1.55 19.45 3.03
N PRO A 13 -0.36 19.69 2.44
CA PRO A 13 0.60 18.63 2.12
C PRO A 13 0.92 17.69 3.28
N HIS A 14 1.07 18.20 4.50
CA HIS A 14 1.31 17.35 5.67
C HIS A 14 0.09 16.50 6.04
N PHE A 15 -1.11 17.05 5.92
CA PHE A 15 -2.36 16.31 6.08
C PHE A 15 -2.50 15.20 5.03
N LEU A 16 -2.15 15.47 3.76
CA LEU A 16 -2.16 14.44 2.71
C LEU A 16 -1.22 13.27 3.06
N LEU A 17 -0.04 13.57 3.60
CA LEU A 17 0.88 12.50 4.01
C LEU A 17 0.32 11.68 5.18
N LEU A 18 -0.30 12.33 6.15
CA LEU A 18 -0.92 11.65 7.29
C LEU A 18 -2.05 10.71 6.84
N PHE A 19 -2.77 11.06 5.77
CA PHE A 19 -3.84 10.24 5.21
C PHE A 19 -3.39 8.84 4.77
N ILE A 20 -2.11 8.63 4.49
CA ILE A 20 -1.54 7.30 4.21
C ILE A 20 -1.76 6.36 5.40
N VAL A 21 -1.56 6.85 6.63
CA VAL A 21 -1.74 6.07 7.87
C VAL A 21 -3.21 5.75 8.12
N PHE A 22 -4.12 6.62 7.65
CA PHE A 22 -5.56 6.40 7.79
C PHE A 22 -6.13 5.38 6.80
N GLN A 23 -5.45 5.06 5.68
CA GLN A 23 -5.97 4.13 4.67
C GLN A 23 -6.37 2.75 5.26
N PRO A 24 -5.52 2.06 6.04
CA PRO A 24 -5.89 0.78 6.65
C PRO A 24 -7.12 0.87 7.55
N ILE A 25 -7.28 1.99 8.27
CA ILE A 25 -8.41 2.21 9.16
C ILE A 25 -9.70 2.36 8.34
N LEU A 26 -9.65 3.09 7.22
CA LEU A 26 -10.78 3.21 6.30
C LEU A 26 -11.16 1.87 5.65
N ASP A 27 -10.19 0.99 5.39
CA ASP A 27 -10.46 -0.36 4.88
C ASP A 27 -11.17 -1.24 5.91
N LEU A 28 -10.79 -1.13 7.20
CA LEU A 28 -11.51 -1.80 8.29
C LEU A 28 -12.93 -1.26 8.44
N LEU A 29 -13.11 0.06 8.42
CA LEU A 29 -14.43 0.68 8.48
C LEU A 29 -15.31 0.30 7.27
N THR A 30 -14.70 0.13 6.10
CA THR A 30 -15.40 -0.36 4.91
C THR A 30 -15.92 -1.78 5.14
N SER A 31 -15.06 -2.65 5.65
CA SER A 31 -15.41 -4.05 5.93
C SER A 31 -16.48 -4.16 7.01
N PHE A 32 -16.36 -3.36 8.08
CA PHE A 32 -17.37 -3.23 9.13
C PHE A 32 -18.72 -2.74 8.58
N SER A 33 -18.71 -1.73 7.71
CA SER A 33 -19.94 -1.20 7.10
C SER A 33 -20.67 -2.25 6.26
N ILE A 34 -19.93 -3.11 5.55
CA ILE A 34 -20.50 -4.14 4.68
C ILE A 34 -21.02 -5.32 5.49
N TYR A 35 -20.19 -5.85 6.40
CA TYR A 35 -20.48 -7.11 7.09
C TYR A 35 -21.35 -6.94 8.33
N ILE A 36 -21.24 -5.82 9.05
CA ILE A 36 -21.99 -5.59 10.31
C ILE A 36 -23.18 -4.67 10.07
N LEU A 37 -22.98 -3.54 9.37
CA LEU A 37 -24.04 -2.56 9.16
C LEU A 37 -24.91 -2.84 7.91
N HIS A 38 -24.50 -3.77 7.06
CA HIS A 38 -25.15 -4.09 5.78
C HIS A 38 -25.44 -2.86 4.90
N MET A 39 -24.58 -1.85 4.98
CA MET A 39 -24.73 -0.59 4.24
C MET A 39 -24.04 -0.66 2.87
N SER A 40 -24.78 -0.27 1.82
CA SER A 40 -24.24 -0.20 0.45
C SER A 40 -23.33 1.01 0.22
N ALA A 41 -23.52 2.09 0.98
CA ALA A 41 -22.64 3.25 1.02
C ALA A 41 -21.74 3.16 2.26
N THR A 42 -20.52 2.66 2.08
CA THR A 42 -19.61 2.42 3.20
C THR A 42 -18.94 3.72 3.66
N VAL A 43 -18.59 3.78 4.95
CA VAL A 43 -17.89 4.95 5.54
C VAL A 43 -16.60 5.24 4.77
N GLY A 44 -15.84 4.20 4.39
CA GLY A 44 -14.62 4.37 3.63
C GLY A 44 -14.83 4.99 2.25
N VAL A 45 -15.92 4.66 1.54
CA VAL A 45 -16.25 5.29 0.25
C VAL A 45 -16.57 6.78 0.42
N VAL A 46 -17.34 7.13 1.45
CA VAL A 46 -17.70 8.54 1.74
C VAL A 46 -16.44 9.35 2.06
N VAL A 47 -15.58 8.85 2.95
CA VAL A 47 -14.34 9.55 3.33
C VAL A 47 -13.38 9.66 2.14
N ARG A 48 -13.23 8.62 1.33
CA ARG A 48 -12.41 8.67 0.11
C ARG A 48 -12.93 9.71 -0.88
N PHE A 49 -14.23 9.77 -1.10
CA PHE A 49 -14.82 10.77 -1.98
C PHE A 49 -14.60 12.19 -1.46
N ALA A 50 -14.81 12.43 -0.16
CA ALA A 50 -14.52 13.73 0.45
C ALA A 50 -13.05 14.11 0.30
N PHE A 51 -12.13 13.17 0.51
CA PHE A 51 -10.69 13.40 0.38
C PHE A 51 -10.27 13.66 -1.07
N MET A 52 -10.91 13.00 -2.04
CA MET A 52 -10.73 13.29 -3.46
C MET A 52 -11.17 14.71 -3.82
N LEU A 53 -12.31 15.18 -3.30
CA LEU A 53 -12.76 16.56 -3.49
C LEU A 53 -11.77 17.56 -2.88
N LEU A 54 -11.21 17.26 -1.70
CA LEU A 54 -10.17 18.08 -1.08
C LEU A 54 -8.91 18.15 -1.96
N ALA A 55 -8.43 17.01 -2.47
CA ALA A 55 -7.28 16.95 -3.35
C ALA A 55 -7.51 17.68 -4.69
N LEU A 56 -8.72 17.57 -5.25
CA LEU A 56 -9.12 18.30 -6.44
C LEU A 56 -9.19 19.82 -6.18
N GLY A 57 -9.81 20.22 -5.06
CA GLY A 57 -9.85 21.62 -4.64
C GLY A 57 -8.44 22.19 -4.45
N TYR A 58 -7.55 21.43 -3.82
CA TYR A 58 -6.14 21.81 -3.68
C TYR A 58 -5.45 21.98 -5.03
N LEU A 59 -5.66 21.07 -5.98
CA LEU A 59 -5.13 21.17 -7.34
C LEU A 59 -5.63 22.45 -8.05
N LEU A 60 -6.92 22.75 -7.93
CA LEU A 60 -7.53 23.96 -8.52
C LEU A 60 -7.01 25.26 -7.89
N LEU A 61 -6.76 25.28 -6.58
CA LEU A 61 -6.14 26.43 -5.91
C LEU A 61 -4.72 26.71 -6.42
N HIS A 62 -4.00 25.66 -6.83
CA HIS A 62 -2.64 25.77 -7.38
C HIS A 62 -2.60 25.88 -8.91
N HIS A 63 -3.74 26.16 -9.57
CA HIS A 63 -3.84 26.29 -11.04
C HIS A 63 -2.86 27.29 -11.67
N LYS A 64 -2.28 28.22 -10.91
CA LYS A 64 -1.26 29.14 -11.43
C LYS A 64 0.05 28.44 -11.76
N GLN A 65 0.34 27.30 -11.14
CA GLN A 65 1.50 26.47 -11.45
C GLN A 65 1.32 25.79 -12.81
N GLN A 66 2.34 25.84 -13.67
CA GLN A 66 2.27 25.29 -15.02
C GLN A 66 1.92 23.78 -15.04
N ASP A 67 2.41 23.03 -14.05
CA ASP A 67 2.11 21.59 -13.94
C ASP A 67 0.68 21.32 -13.48
N ALA A 68 0.15 22.11 -12.54
CA ALA A 68 -1.24 21.98 -12.10
C ALA A 68 -2.22 22.18 -13.26
N LYS A 69 -1.94 23.13 -14.18
CA LYS A 69 -2.76 23.33 -15.39
C LYS A 69 -2.81 22.09 -16.28
N LYS A 70 -1.67 21.41 -16.48
CA LYS A 70 -1.60 20.18 -17.29
C LYS A 70 -2.44 19.07 -16.66
N TYR A 71 -2.36 18.91 -15.34
CA TYR A 71 -3.13 17.90 -14.61
C TYR A 71 -4.63 18.21 -14.62
N ILE A 72 -5.02 19.48 -14.44
CA ILE A 72 -6.42 19.90 -14.53
C ILE A 72 -6.96 19.64 -15.93
N LEU A 73 -6.22 20.02 -16.99
CA LEU A 73 -6.61 19.76 -18.37
C LEU A 73 -6.80 18.25 -18.62
N TYR A 74 -5.88 17.41 -18.14
CA TYR A 74 -6.01 15.96 -18.24
C TYR A 74 -7.28 15.46 -17.54
N LEU A 75 -7.56 15.93 -16.32
CA LEU A 75 -8.77 15.55 -15.59
C LEU A 75 -10.05 15.99 -16.30
N CYS A 76 -10.05 17.16 -16.95
CA CYS A 76 -11.17 17.61 -17.77
C CYS A 76 -11.39 16.69 -18.98
N LEU A 77 -10.32 16.36 -19.72
CA LEU A 77 -10.42 15.45 -20.88
C LEU A 77 -10.88 14.06 -20.47
N LEU A 78 -10.34 13.54 -19.36
CA LEU A 78 -10.78 12.27 -18.78
C LEU A 78 -12.25 12.32 -18.36
N GLY A 79 -12.69 13.42 -17.75
CA GLY A 79 -14.09 13.63 -17.37
C GLY A 79 -15.03 13.59 -18.57
N ILE A 80 -14.65 14.22 -19.69
CA ILE A 80 -15.40 14.17 -20.95
C ILE A 80 -15.48 12.73 -21.48
N ALA A 81 -14.35 12.02 -21.53
CA ALA A 81 -14.31 10.63 -22.00
C ALA A 81 -15.21 9.71 -21.16
N LEU A 82 -15.19 9.87 -19.83
CA LEU A 82 -16.02 9.10 -18.92
C LEU A 82 -17.50 9.47 -19.03
N ALA A 83 -17.83 10.75 -19.27
CA ALA A 83 -19.20 11.19 -19.51
C ALA A 83 -19.75 10.58 -20.82
N ILE A 84 -18.97 10.58 -21.89
CA ILE A 84 -19.32 9.91 -23.16
C ILE A 84 -19.54 8.41 -22.92
N GLY A 85 -18.63 7.77 -22.17
CA GLY A 85 -18.76 6.36 -21.80
C GLY A 85 -20.02 6.06 -20.99
N LEU A 86 -20.38 6.94 -20.05
CA LEU A 86 -21.61 6.82 -19.25
C LEU A 86 -22.86 6.91 -20.14
N VAL A 87 -22.91 7.89 -21.05
CA VAL A 87 -24.01 8.04 -22.01
C VAL A 87 -24.13 6.78 -22.87
N ASN A 88 -23.01 6.27 -23.39
CA ASN A 88 -22.99 5.03 -24.18
C ASN A 88 -23.49 3.82 -23.36
N ASN A 89 -23.04 3.67 -22.12
CA ASN A 89 -23.51 2.61 -21.24
C ASN A 89 -25.03 2.71 -21.01
N MET A 90 -25.56 3.90 -20.81
CA MET A 90 -27.00 4.12 -20.65
C MET A 90 -27.82 3.76 -21.91
N MET A 91 -27.22 3.83 -23.10
CA MET A 91 -27.90 3.49 -24.36
C MET A 91 -27.83 2.01 -24.73
N VAL A 92 -26.69 1.36 -24.48
CA VAL A 92 -26.40 0.02 -25.02
C VAL A 92 -26.58 -1.08 -23.98
N LYS A 93 -26.26 -0.81 -22.72
CA LYS A 93 -26.31 -1.82 -21.66
C LYS A 93 -27.75 -1.99 -21.18
N SER A 94 -28.15 -3.21 -20.84
CA SER A 94 -29.43 -3.50 -20.20
C SER A 94 -29.30 -4.75 -19.34
N PRO A 95 -29.62 -4.70 -18.03
CA PRO A 95 -30.07 -3.54 -17.24
C PRO A 95 -28.91 -2.60 -16.84
N VAL A 96 -29.22 -1.31 -16.65
CA VAL A 96 -28.28 -0.28 -16.17
C VAL A 96 -28.72 0.26 -14.82
N SER A 97 -27.81 0.26 -13.85
CA SER A 97 -27.99 0.98 -12.59
C SER A 97 -27.13 2.24 -12.61
N PHE A 98 -27.77 3.40 -12.73
CA PHE A 98 -27.07 4.69 -12.76
C PHE A 98 -26.16 4.89 -11.54
N GLY A 99 -26.64 4.51 -10.35
CA GLY A 99 -25.87 4.64 -9.11
C GLY A 99 -24.59 3.81 -9.11
N GLU A 100 -24.61 2.59 -9.66
CA GLU A 100 -23.41 1.75 -9.74
C GLU A 100 -22.42 2.24 -10.81
N GLU A 101 -22.91 2.76 -11.93
CA GLU A 101 -22.05 3.38 -12.96
C GLU A 101 -21.33 4.63 -12.41
N VAL A 102 -22.05 5.50 -11.68
CA VAL A 102 -21.42 6.67 -11.01
C VAL A 102 -20.41 6.22 -9.96
N LYS A 103 -20.74 5.24 -9.11
CA LYS A 103 -19.79 4.68 -8.13
C LYS A 103 -18.53 4.14 -8.81
N PHE A 104 -18.69 3.47 -9.95
CA PHE A 104 -17.57 2.95 -10.74
C PHE A 104 -16.68 4.10 -11.25
N ILE A 105 -17.27 5.11 -11.90
CA ILE A 105 -16.54 6.29 -12.39
C ILE A 105 -15.76 6.98 -11.27
N LEU A 106 -16.41 7.21 -10.11
CA LEU A 106 -15.76 7.83 -8.96
C LEU A 106 -14.59 6.99 -8.44
N LYS A 107 -14.74 5.66 -8.36
CA LYS A 107 -13.64 4.75 -7.97
C LYS A 107 -12.48 4.79 -8.99
N SER A 108 -12.77 4.90 -10.27
CA SER A 108 -11.75 4.97 -11.33
C SER A 108 -10.98 6.29 -11.35
N ILE A 109 -11.65 7.41 -11.10
CA ILE A 109 -11.02 8.74 -11.09
C ILE A 109 -10.22 8.98 -9.80
N TYR A 110 -10.67 8.41 -8.67
CA TYR A 110 -10.05 8.58 -7.35
C TYR A 110 -8.51 8.48 -7.32
N PRO A 111 -7.87 7.39 -7.80
CA PRO A 111 -6.42 7.28 -7.76
C PRO A 111 -5.71 8.32 -8.63
N ILE A 112 -6.32 8.75 -9.73
CA ILE A 112 -5.74 9.73 -10.66
C ILE A 112 -5.74 11.12 -10.03
N VAL A 113 -6.86 11.53 -9.43
CA VAL A 113 -6.96 12.83 -8.73
C VAL A 113 -5.98 12.87 -7.56
N LEU A 114 -5.88 11.79 -6.79
CA LEU A 114 -4.91 11.71 -5.70
C LEU A 114 -3.46 11.75 -6.19
N LEU A 115 -3.13 11.03 -7.26
CA LEU A 115 -1.79 11.05 -7.82
C LEU A 115 -1.36 12.49 -8.16
N PHE A 116 -2.20 13.24 -8.87
CA PHE A 116 -1.89 14.64 -9.20
C PHE A 116 -1.85 15.54 -7.95
N GLY A 117 -2.78 15.34 -7.01
CA GLY A 117 -2.77 16.05 -5.73
C GLY A 117 -1.48 15.84 -4.94
N TYR A 118 -1.02 14.59 -4.81
CA TYR A 118 0.24 14.25 -4.15
C TYR A 118 1.46 14.80 -4.89
N ILE A 119 1.49 14.78 -6.22
CA ILE A 119 2.61 15.36 -7.00
C ILE A 119 2.77 16.86 -6.70
N ILE A 120 1.68 17.62 -6.69
CA ILE A 120 1.73 19.05 -6.35
C ILE A 120 2.13 19.23 -4.88
N ALA A 121 1.55 18.46 -3.97
CA ALA A 121 1.89 18.53 -2.55
C ALA A 121 3.37 18.24 -2.28
N PHE A 122 3.98 17.27 -2.98
CA PHE A 122 5.40 16.98 -2.86
C PHE A 122 6.31 18.08 -3.39
N LYS A 123 5.84 18.87 -4.38
CA LYS A 123 6.60 20.02 -4.90
C LYS A 123 6.61 21.21 -3.93
N GLU A 124 5.52 21.40 -3.19
CA GLU A 124 5.41 22.47 -2.17
C GLU A 124 6.27 22.22 -0.93
N LEU A 125 6.55 20.95 -0.63
CA LEU A 125 7.34 20.58 0.54
C LEU A 125 8.84 20.85 0.32
N LYS A 126 9.37 21.87 1.02
CA LYS A 126 10.74 22.36 0.85
C LYS A 126 11.83 21.35 1.24
N ASN A 127 11.64 20.61 2.34
CA ASN A 127 12.66 19.68 2.86
C ASN A 127 12.40 18.25 2.36
N LYS A 128 13.00 17.90 1.21
CA LYS A 128 12.80 16.60 0.56
C LYS A 128 13.27 15.41 1.40
N GLU A 129 14.38 15.55 2.12
CA GLU A 129 14.93 14.47 2.96
C GLU A 129 14.02 14.18 4.16
N TYR A 130 13.56 15.23 4.85
CA TYR A 130 12.57 15.09 5.92
C TYR A 130 11.29 14.42 5.42
N VAL A 131 10.80 14.83 4.25
CA VAL A 131 9.59 14.27 3.64
C VAL A 131 9.78 12.80 3.30
N PHE A 132 10.91 12.43 2.71
CA PHE A 132 11.24 11.04 2.38
C PHE A 132 11.20 10.14 3.64
N HIS A 133 11.86 10.54 4.72
CA HIS A 133 11.83 9.79 5.98
C HIS A 133 10.43 9.72 6.60
N LYS A 134 9.65 10.79 6.49
CA LYS A 134 8.29 10.85 6.99
C LYS A 134 7.35 9.93 6.22
N ILE A 135 7.47 9.88 4.88
CA ILE A 135 6.74 8.94 4.03
C ILE A 135 7.04 7.50 4.44
N ILE A 136 8.32 7.13 4.55
CA ILE A 136 8.71 5.78 4.98
C ILE A 136 8.08 5.44 6.35
N THR A 137 8.10 6.38 7.29
CA THR A 137 7.52 6.21 8.62
C THR A 137 6.00 6.03 8.56
N TYR A 138 5.30 6.74 7.67
CA TYR A 138 3.86 6.60 7.50
C TYR A 138 3.48 5.28 6.81
N PHE A 139 4.24 4.83 5.83
CA PHE A 139 4.09 3.49 5.26
C PHE A 139 4.36 2.40 6.30
N LEU A 140 5.35 2.60 7.17
CA LEU A 140 5.63 1.70 8.29
C LEU A 140 4.42 1.60 9.23
N TYR A 141 3.86 2.73 9.67
CA TYR A 141 2.67 2.74 10.54
C TYR A 141 1.46 2.11 9.87
N ALA A 142 1.19 2.46 8.60
CA ALA A 142 0.12 1.84 7.85
C ALA A 142 0.28 0.32 7.76
N THR A 143 1.50 -0.17 7.53
CA THR A 143 1.72 -1.63 7.44
C THR A 143 1.64 -2.32 8.79
N LEU A 144 2.09 -1.67 9.86
CA LEU A 144 1.93 -2.19 11.21
C LEU A 144 0.45 -2.32 11.57
N ILE A 145 -0.37 -1.32 11.25
CA ILE A 145 -1.83 -1.40 11.44
C ILE A 145 -2.40 -2.60 10.66
N LEU A 146 -2.10 -2.72 9.37
CA LEU A 146 -2.56 -3.84 8.54
C LEU A 146 -2.15 -5.20 9.12
N SER A 147 -0.86 -5.35 9.45
CA SER A 147 -0.27 -6.62 9.89
C SER A 147 -0.80 -7.02 11.26
N ILE A 148 -0.83 -6.09 12.22
CA ILE A 148 -1.33 -6.35 13.57
C ILE A 148 -2.82 -6.69 13.52
N THR A 149 -3.64 -5.91 12.81
CA THR A 149 -5.07 -6.22 12.70
C THR A 149 -5.31 -7.58 12.08
N MET A 150 -4.55 -7.94 11.05
CA MET A 150 -4.67 -9.25 10.42
C MET A 150 -4.28 -10.38 11.39
N ILE A 151 -3.19 -10.24 12.13
CA ILE A 151 -2.74 -11.21 13.13
C ILE A 151 -3.77 -11.37 14.25
N VAL A 152 -4.30 -10.27 14.77
CA VAL A 152 -5.33 -10.27 15.83
C VAL A 152 -6.61 -10.96 15.36
N ALA A 153 -7.06 -10.67 14.14
CA ALA A 153 -8.24 -11.31 13.57
C ALA A 153 -8.06 -12.84 13.47
N MET A 154 -6.89 -13.30 13.01
CA MET A 154 -6.58 -14.73 12.94
C MET A 154 -6.48 -15.39 14.32
N GLN A 155 -5.84 -14.73 15.30
CA GLN A 155 -5.71 -15.27 16.65
C GLN A 155 -7.05 -15.36 17.39
N THR A 156 -7.97 -14.44 17.10
CA THR A 156 -9.32 -14.46 17.67
C THR A 156 -10.27 -15.39 16.91
N GLY A 157 -9.85 -15.96 15.79
CA GLY A 157 -10.70 -16.80 14.93
C GLY A 157 -11.87 -16.03 14.29
N THR A 158 -11.76 -14.70 14.20
CA THR A 158 -12.79 -13.81 13.64
C THR A 158 -12.44 -13.28 12.26
N ASP A 159 -11.41 -13.86 11.65
CA ASP A 159 -10.96 -13.46 10.32
C ASP A 159 -11.87 -13.98 9.21
N PHE A 160 -11.93 -13.21 8.12
CA PHE A 160 -12.63 -13.64 6.92
C PHE A 160 -11.69 -14.48 6.03
N PRO A 161 -12.20 -15.56 5.40
CA PRO A 161 -11.40 -16.35 4.47
C PRO A 161 -11.10 -15.55 3.19
N SER A 162 -9.88 -15.71 2.66
CA SER A 162 -9.46 -15.08 1.39
C SER A 162 -10.13 -15.71 0.16
N TYR A 163 -10.53 -16.98 0.24
CA TYR A 163 -11.15 -17.72 -0.85
C TYR A 163 -12.47 -18.37 -0.41
N PRO A 164 -13.51 -18.40 -1.26
CA PRO A 164 -14.80 -19.00 -0.90
C PRO A 164 -14.76 -20.52 -0.73
N HIS A 165 -13.95 -21.20 -1.54
CA HIS A 165 -13.91 -22.67 -1.63
C HIS A 165 -12.49 -23.20 -1.77
N SER A 166 -12.22 -24.32 -1.08
CA SER A 166 -11.03 -25.20 -1.10
C SER A 166 -9.65 -24.61 -0.80
N LYS A 167 -9.41 -23.33 -1.09
CA LYS A 167 -8.12 -22.68 -0.84
C LYS A 167 -8.04 -22.10 0.56
N ILE A 168 -6.84 -22.17 1.12
CA ILE A 168 -6.51 -21.70 2.46
C ILE A 168 -5.97 -20.27 2.36
N GLY A 169 -6.45 -19.38 3.22
CA GLY A 169 -5.95 -18.02 3.33
C GLY A 169 -6.89 -17.18 4.17
N SER A 170 -6.32 -16.22 4.89
CA SER A 170 -7.03 -15.28 5.73
C SER A 170 -6.86 -13.87 5.20
N ARG A 171 -7.92 -13.07 5.14
CA ARG A 171 -7.83 -11.63 4.86
C ARG A 171 -8.07 -10.78 6.12
N GLY A 172 -7.99 -11.39 7.31
CA GLY A 172 -8.32 -10.71 8.57
C GLY A 172 -9.73 -10.12 8.53
N TRP A 173 -9.90 -8.91 9.08
CA TRP A 173 -11.15 -8.15 8.99
C TRP A 173 -11.30 -7.32 7.72
N PHE A 174 -10.45 -7.53 6.70
CA PHE A 174 -10.48 -6.74 5.47
C PHE A 174 -11.40 -7.35 4.42
N PHE A 175 -11.98 -6.49 3.57
CA PHE A 175 -13.00 -6.87 2.61
C PHE A 175 -12.46 -7.65 1.39
N ALA A 176 -11.29 -7.31 0.84
CA ALA A 176 -10.82 -7.91 -0.41
C ALA A 176 -9.39 -8.48 -0.27
N GLY A 177 -9.26 -9.80 -0.37
CA GLY A 177 -7.97 -10.49 -0.17
C GLY A 177 -6.93 -10.18 -1.25
N ASN A 178 -7.34 -10.05 -2.52
CA ASN A 178 -6.42 -9.70 -3.62
C ASN A 178 -5.95 -8.24 -3.56
N ASP A 179 -6.84 -7.33 -3.16
CA ASP A 179 -6.48 -5.93 -2.97
C ASP A 179 -5.51 -5.80 -1.80
N LEU A 180 -5.77 -6.53 -0.71
CA LEU A 180 -4.90 -6.59 0.47
C LEU A 180 -3.51 -7.15 0.12
N SER A 181 -3.42 -8.22 -0.67
CA SER A 181 -2.12 -8.77 -1.06
C SER A 181 -1.33 -7.86 -2.00
N SER A 182 -2.02 -7.16 -2.90
CA SER A 182 -1.41 -6.15 -3.76
C SER A 182 -0.91 -4.96 -2.94
N LEU A 183 -1.65 -4.57 -1.90
CA LEU A 183 -1.23 -3.53 -0.96
C LEU A 183 0.05 -3.93 -0.21
N PHE A 184 0.09 -5.15 0.36
CA PHE A 184 1.31 -5.66 0.97
C PHE A 184 2.47 -5.73 -0.02
N ALA A 185 2.23 -6.14 -1.28
CA ALA A 185 3.26 -6.19 -2.31
C ALA A 185 3.91 -4.83 -2.59
N ILE A 186 3.13 -3.74 -2.56
CA ILE A 186 3.63 -2.37 -2.74
C ILE A 186 4.37 -1.87 -1.49
N MET A 187 3.84 -2.17 -0.30
CA MET A 187 4.40 -1.65 0.96
C MET A 187 5.64 -2.41 1.41
N PHE A 188 5.77 -3.69 1.08
CA PHE A 188 6.83 -4.56 1.58
C PHE A 188 8.26 -4.06 1.22
N PRO A 189 8.56 -3.65 -0.04
CA PRO A 189 9.84 -3.01 -0.36
C PRO A 189 10.18 -1.79 0.48
N ILE A 190 9.18 -0.97 0.80
CA ILE A 190 9.36 0.27 1.57
C ILE A 190 9.78 -0.04 3.02
N ILE A 191 9.20 -1.10 3.60
CA ILE A 191 9.51 -1.51 4.98
C ILE A 191 10.85 -2.23 5.04
N VAL A 192 11.19 -3.05 4.04
CA VAL A 192 12.53 -3.65 3.94
C VAL A 192 13.59 -2.54 3.84
N LEU A 193 13.34 -1.51 3.02
CA LEU A 193 14.22 -0.33 2.93
C LEU A 193 14.36 0.37 4.29
N TYR A 194 13.25 0.55 5.02
CA TYR A 194 13.27 1.09 6.38
C TYR A 194 14.16 0.25 7.31
N SER A 195 13.99 -1.07 7.32
CA SER A 195 14.77 -1.98 8.16
C SER A 195 16.26 -1.89 7.83
N ILE A 196 16.63 -1.94 6.55
CA ILE A 196 18.03 -1.83 6.10
C ILE A 196 18.66 -0.49 6.51
N HIS A 197 17.95 0.63 6.31
CA HIS A 197 18.45 1.95 6.65
C HIS A 197 18.64 2.15 8.18
N LYS A 198 17.84 1.50 9.01
CA LYS A 198 17.90 1.67 10.47
C LYS A 198 18.81 0.66 11.17
N THR A 199 19.02 -0.52 10.60
CA THR A 199 19.90 -1.55 11.16
C THR A 199 21.36 -1.22 10.87
N THR A 200 22.05 -0.63 11.86
CA THR A 200 23.49 -0.32 11.77
C THR A 200 24.39 -1.37 12.41
N SER A 201 23.83 -2.22 13.26
CA SER A 201 24.52 -3.22 14.10
C SER A 201 23.55 -4.33 14.50
N PHE A 202 24.06 -5.48 14.97
CA PHE A 202 23.24 -6.59 15.47
C PHE A 202 22.26 -6.17 16.59
N SER A 203 22.64 -5.20 17.44
CA SER A 203 21.76 -4.65 18.48
C SER A 203 20.53 -3.92 17.94
N LYS A 204 20.53 -3.52 16.66
CA LYS A 204 19.43 -2.82 15.98
C LYS A 204 18.66 -3.73 15.01
N ILE A 205 18.74 -5.04 15.19
CA ILE A 205 17.96 -6.00 14.38
C ILE A 205 16.45 -5.88 14.64
N TYR A 206 16.03 -5.36 15.78
CA TYR A 206 14.61 -5.16 16.10
C TYR A 206 13.86 -4.28 15.07
N TYR A 207 14.56 -3.47 14.26
CA TYR A 207 13.94 -2.74 13.14
C TYR A 207 13.41 -3.64 12.01
N TRP A 208 13.70 -4.94 12.04
CA TRP A 208 13.13 -5.95 11.15
C TRP A 208 11.80 -6.53 11.65
N ILE A 209 11.39 -6.27 12.89
CA ILE A 209 10.10 -6.74 13.43
C ILE A 209 8.93 -6.34 12.50
N PRO A 210 8.80 -5.08 12.03
CA PRO A 210 7.73 -4.71 11.11
C PRO A 210 7.77 -5.48 9.79
N THR A 211 8.96 -5.74 9.24
CA THR A 211 9.14 -6.56 8.03
C THR A 211 8.67 -7.99 8.25
N ILE A 212 9.00 -8.59 9.39
CA ILE A 212 8.58 -9.95 9.74
C ILE A 212 7.06 -10.03 9.91
N LEU A 213 6.45 -9.04 10.58
CA LEU A 213 5.00 -8.96 10.74
C LEU A 213 4.28 -8.81 9.39
N ALA A 214 4.78 -7.93 8.53
CA ALA A 214 4.25 -7.71 7.18
C ALA A 214 4.40 -8.96 6.30
N MET A 215 5.55 -9.63 6.40
CA MET A 215 5.81 -10.90 5.71
C MET A 215 4.82 -11.97 6.15
N TYR A 216 4.65 -12.16 7.46
CA TYR A 216 3.70 -13.12 8.01
C TYR A 216 2.27 -12.83 7.56
N ALA A 217 1.81 -11.58 7.71
CA ALA A 217 0.48 -11.17 7.28
C ALA A 217 0.25 -11.45 5.78
N SER A 218 1.18 -11.01 4.91
CA SER A 218 1.09 -11.21 3.46
C SER A 218 1.07 -12.69 3.05
N ILE A 219 1.88 -13.55 3.69
CA ILE A 219 1.87 -15.01 3.46
C ILE A 219 0.52 -15.61 3.85
N MET A 220 -0.03 -15.19 5.00
CA MET A 220 -1.31 -15.68 5.50
C MET A 220 -2.49 -15.30 4.59
N VAL A 221 -2.36 -14.24 3.77
CA VAL A 221 -3.36 -13.93 2.73
C VAL A 221 -3.53 -15.07 1.73
N GLY A 222 -2.47 -15.86 1.49
CA GLY A 222 -2.56 -17.07 0.67
C GLY A 222 -2.58 -16.80 -0.84
N THR A 223 -2.08 -15.64 -1.29
CA THR A 223 -2.08 -15.24 -2.71
C THR A 223 -0.67 -15.28 -3.32
N LYS A 224 -0.59 -15.62 -4.60
CA LYS A 224 0.69 -15.66 -5.34
C LYS A 224 1.37 -14.29 -5.41
N VAL A 225 0.59 -13.21 -5.54
CA VAL A 225 1.10 -11.84 -5.66
C VAL A 225 1.85 -11.41 -4.40
N GLY A 226 1.26 -11.59 -3.21
CA GLY A 226 1.89 -11.21 -1.95
C GLY A 226 3.20 -11.95 -1.70
N TYR A 227 3.24 -13.26 -1.96
CA TYR A 227 4.45 -14.06 -1.81
C TYR A 227 5.52 -13.77 -2.85
N GLY A 228 5.14 -13.62 -4.12
CA GLY A 228 6.06 -13.22 -5.17
C GLY A 228 6.75 -11.90 -4.86
N ALA A 229 5.99 -10.93 -4.34
CA ALA A 229 6.54 -9.65 -3.89
C ALA A 229 7.55 -9.80 -2.75
N ILE A 230 7.29 -10.68 -1.76
CA ILE A 230 8.25 -10.95 -0.68
C ILE A 230 9.55 -11.53 -1.24
N VAL A 231 9.46 -12.60 -2.05
CA VAL A 231 10.64 -13.29 -2.60
C VAL A 231 11.47 -12.34 -3.46
N ILE A 232 10.83 -11.60 -4.37
CA ILE A 232 11.52 -10.64 -5.25
C ILE A 232 12.17 -9.54 -4.41
N THR A 233 11.44 -8.96 -3.45
CA THR A 233 11.96 -7.87 -2.61
C THR A 233 13.16 -8.31 -1.79
N LEU A 234 13.07 -9.45 -1.10
CA LEU A 234 14.18 -9.98 -0.30
C LEU A 234 15.36 -10.39 -1.16
N GLY A 235 15.12 -10.97 -2.35
CA GLY A 235 16.18 -11.31 -3.30
C GLY A 235 16.93 -10.08 -3.81
N VAL A 236 16.19 -9.04 -4.22
CA VAL A 236 16.76 -7.74 -4.62
C VAL A 236 17.49 -7.08 -3.46
N ALA A 237 16.90 -7.07 -2.27
CA ALA A 237 17.53 -6.52 -1.06
C ALA A 237 18.83 -7.25 -0.69
N LEU A 238 18.87 -8.57 -0.82
CA LEU A 238 20.07 -9.38 -0.58
C LEU A 238 21.17 -9.03 -1.58
N PHE A 239 20.82 -8.97 -2.86
CA PHE A 239 21.74 -8.64 -3.93
C PHE A 239 22.36 -7.26 -3.74
N PHE A 240 21.54 -6.23 -3.49
CA PHE A 240 22.05 -4.87 -3.28
C PHE A 240 22.81 -4.71 -1.96
N SER A 241 22.36 -5.33 -0.86
CA SER A 241 23.09 -5.31 0.41
C SER A 241 24.48 -5.94 0.26
N PHE A 242 24.58 -7.02 -0.51
CA PHE A 242 25.86 -7.68 -0.80
C PHE A 242 26.77 -6.80 -1.66
N ILE A 243 26.24 -6.14 -2.69
CA ILE A 243 27.02 -5.17 -3.50
C ILE A 243 27.53 -4.03 -2.62
N GLU A 244 26.67 -3.44 -1.79
CA GLU A 244 27.06 -2.35 -0.89
C GLU A 244 28.13 -2.79 0.11
N TYR A 245 28.02 -4.02 0.63
CA TYR A 245 29.06 -4.62 1.45
C TYR A 245 30.38 -4.72 0.67
N MET A 246 30.37 -5.27 -0.54
CA MET A 246 31.59 -5.43 -1.36
C MET A 246 32.28 -4.09 -1.66
N ILE A 247 31.51 -3.03 -1.92
CA ILE A 247 32.02 -1.67 -2.19
C ILE A 247 32.57 -1.02 -0.91
N ASN A 248 31.87 -1.16 0.21
CA ASN A 248 32.18 -0.44 1.44
C ASN A 248 32.98 -1.25 2.47
N ARG A 249 33.35 -2.52 2.19
CA ARG A 249 34.09 -3.40 3.11
C ARG A 249 35.41 -2.83 3.62
N LYS A 250 36.07 -1.98 2.84
CA LYS A 250 37.34 -1.35 3.20
C LYS A 250 37.18 0.00 3.92
N LYS A 251 35.95 0.53 4.03
CA LYS A 251 35.67 1.80 4.72
C LYS A 251 35.40 1.52 6.20
N GLU A 252 36.12 2.21 7.07
CA GLU A 252 35.96 2.10 8.52
C GLU A 252 34.49 2.32 8.95
N GLY A 253 33.98 1.43 9.80
CA GLY A 253 32.62 1.46 10.33
C GLY A 253 31.50 1.07 9.35
N LYS A 254 31.59 1.45 8.07
CA LYS A 254 30.51 1.21 7.09
C LYS A 254 30.42 -0.24 6.62
N GLY A 255 31.55 -0.92 6.44
CA GLY A 255 31.59 -2.33 6.03
C GLY A 255 30.82 -3.26 6.98
N PHE A 256 30.89 -2.97 8.29
CA PHE A 256 30.19 -3.76 9.33
C PHE A 256 28.67 -3.58 9.28
N THR A 257 28.16 -2.39 8.97
CA THR A 257 26.70 -2.19 8.82
C THR A 257 26.14 -2.98 7.63
N HIS A 258 26.81 -2.92 6.47
CA HIS A 258 26.33 -3.61 5.28
C HIS A 258 26.42 -5.15 5.40
N ILE A 259 27.42 -5.69 6.10
CA ILE A 259 27.47 -7.14 6.35
C ILE A 259 26.34 -7.60 7.27
N VAL A 260 26.01 -6.82 8.31
CA VAL A 260 24.87 -7.12 9.20
C VAL A 260 23.58 -7.16 8.39
N ASN A 261 23.31 -6.15 7.57
CA ASN A 261 22.12 -6.11 6.71
C ASN A 261 22.07 -7.30 5.75
N THR A 262 23.19 -7.64 5.12
CA THR A 262 23.29 -8.80 4.22
C THR A 262 22.96 -10.11 4.93
N VAL A 263 23.53 -10.33 6.12
CA VAL A 263 23.28 -11.53 6.93
C VAL A 263 21.82 -11.59 7.38
N VAL A 264 21.24 -10.49 7.85
CA VAL A 264 19.84 -10.47 8.32
C VAL A 264 18.88 -10.76 7.17
N VAL A 265 19.07 -10.14 5.99
CA VAL A 265 18.25 -10.43 4.81
C VAL A 265 18.38 -11.89 4.40
N ALA A 266 19.61 -12.43 4.36
CA ALA A 266 19.87 -13.82 4.01
C ALA A 266 19.17 -14.79 4.97
N VAL A 267 19.20 -14.52 6.28
CA VAL A 267 18.51 -15.33 7.30
C VAL A 267 17.00 -15.27 7.11
N ILE A 268 16.43 -14.09 6.86
CA ILE A 268 14.98 -13.95 6.65
C ILE A 268 14.53 -14.64 5.37
N LEU A 269 15.28 -14.49 4.28
CA LEU A 269 14.98 -15.17 3.01
C LEU A 269 15.14 -16.70 3.13
N GLY A 270 16.20 -17.17 3.80
CA GLY A 270 16.40 -18.59 4.07
C GLY A 270 15.26 -19.16 4.94
N GLY A 271 14.84 -18.43 5.96
CA GLY A 271 13.69 -18.77 6.80
C GLY A 271 12.38 -18.83 6.00
N LEU A 272 12.15 -17.89 5.08
CA LEU A 272 11.00 -17.92 4.18
C LEU A 272 10.99 -19.19 3.31
N ILE A 273 12.13 -19.53 2.70
CA ILE A 273 12.26 -20.71 1.85
C ILE A 273 11.97 -21.98 2.67
N ALA A 274 12.55 -22.10 3.87
CA ALA A 274 12.32 -23.22 4.76
C ALA A 274 10.85 -23.34 5.20
N LEU A 275 10.16 -22.22 5.45
CA LEU A 275 8.76 -22.20 5.86
C LEU A 275 7.78 -22.36 4.69
N THR A 276 8.22 -22.12 3.45
CA THR A 276 7.37 -22.11 2.25
C THR A 276 6.46 -23.35 2.13
N PRO A 277 6.93 -24.59 2.35
CA PRO A 277 6.09 -25.79 2.25
C PRO A 277 4.88 -25.79 3.21
N HIS A 278 5.00 -25.11 4.35
CA HIS A 278 3.95 -25.04 5.37
C HIS A 278 2.99 -23.87 5.17
N THR A 279 3.26 -22.97 4.22
CA THR A 279 2.44 -21.77 3.99
C THR A 279 1.12 -22.10 3.28
N PRO A 280 0.09 -21.24 3.42
CA PRO A 280 -1.16 -21.39 2.68
C PRO A 280 -0.97 -21.43 1.16
N ILE A 281 0.08 -20.79 0.65
CA ILE A 281 0.36 -20.69 -0.79
C ILE A 281 0.83 -22.02 -1.37
N ALA A 282 1.75 -22.71 -0.69
CA ALA A 282 2.19 -24.04 -1.11
C ALA A 282 1.01 -25.01 -1.17
N LYS A 283 0.13 -24.98 -0.16
CA LYS A 283 -1.11 -25.78 -0.14
C LYS A 283 -2.03 -25.40 -1.30
N ASN A 284 -2.23 -24.11 -1.57
CA ASN A 284 -3.06 -23.63 -2.68
C ASN A 284 -2.50 -24.00 -4.06
N MET A 285 -1.17 -24.06 -4.21
CA MET A 285 -0.53 -24.51 -5.46
C MET A 285 -0.66 -26.01 -5.65
N GLY A 286 -0.56 -26.80 -4.58
CA GLY A 286 -0.82 -28.25 -4.61
C GLY A 286 -2.25 -28.59 -5.05
N ILE A 287 -3.26 -27.87 -4.53
CA ILE A 287 -4.67 -28.06 -4.94
C ILE A 287 -4.86 -27.74 -6.43
N HIS A 288 -4.19 -26.70 -6.94
CA HIS A 288 -4.24 -26.38 -8.37
C HIS A 288 -3.66 -27.51 -9.24
N MET A 289 -2.55 -28.13 -8.82
CA MET A 289 -1.94 -29.24 -9.56
C MET A 289 -2.83 -30.49 -9.56
N GLN A 290 -3.49 -30.80 -8.45
CA GLN A 290 -4.43 -31.93 -8.36
C GLN A 290 -5.64 -31.75 -9.30
N ILE A 291 -6.13 -30.53 -9.49
CA ILE A 291 -7.23 -30.26 -10.44
C ILE A 291 -6.81 -30.56 -11.90
N TYR A 292 -5.52 -30.43 -12.23
CA TYR A 292 -5.01 -30.77 -13.56
C TYR A 292 -4.72 -32.27 -13.73
N GLU A 293 -4.35 -32.99 -12.67
CA GLU A 293 -4.13 -34.45 -12.72
C GLU A 293 -5.43 -35.26 -12.84
N TYR A 294 -6.57 -34.68 -12.48
CA TYR A 294 -7.91 -35.29 -12.59
C TYR A 294 -8.71 -34.83 -13.83
N LYS A 295 -8.04 -34.23 -14.82
CA LYS A 295 -8.61 -33.91 -16.15
C LYS A 295 -7.92 -34.71 -17.23
#